data_AF-A0A6J8E3U9-F1
#
_entry.id   AF-A0A6J8E3U9-F1
#
_cell.length_a   1.000
_cell.length_b   1.000
_cell.length_c   1.000
_cell.angle_alpha   90.00
_cell.angle_beta   90.00
_cell.angle_gamma   90.00
#
_symmetry.space_group_name_H-M   'P 1'
#
loop_
_entity.id
_entity.type
_entity.pdbx_description
1 polymer ?
#
loop_
_entity_poly.entity_id
_entity_poly.type
_entity_poly.pdbx_seq_one_letter_code
_entity_poly.pdbx_strand_id
1 'polypeptide(L)'
;MEYVVNCTRKDIQNLPDNLPRNIHRLDLSFNSLGNSSLKNLELYSNDLMSLSIASNNVTIINTDILSSLRHLEELDLTGNLLDYIDDRLFVALNLRKLSGISAKMFHHSAFWKLVSLEDLSVIFEQDLIDENIFKNLQVFHLDVTFRHAKKIPVSLFHFGMNTLTRLTIDGPFLTSLPNGIFDGLTVLKTLTIRGGNIRWLSNSLLYRPSATSMPLHLNKISIIGVKSIQRDIFKGQLSLKFATLQNIEDIPPLDLPVQLDNLDMSGSNVFRVSPDIFMNLNNLRELNLSNSSLSSLESESFIGLSSLSDLDLSRNKIVTLPDKLFEACRYTLDYLDLSYNQITRILPSYFNMLKSLRVLDLSHNKIQLIHAKAFEKLNMLTDLKCRGNLISTLPDTLFSKLLSIQVIELGKNNISRIASTLFDNLYQLSILNLESNPLHCDCSIRLIRMTYRYLQIQGVCKSPEEYYEYQVSKLKRDESCFNILEGFSSVSLFSSIIDVHQINLKQTINPTQAMPSISSKMFDVLASNTLNDSLFGISHSIEHYDSFTNVIQIQPTSVYFNRSMLAEQQSTIWHSIGFIILYVCVGILCTVIIITTAIGCRNVCKDLRRRGTYILPPP
;
A
#
# COMPACT_ATOMS: atom_id res chain seq x y z
N MET A 1 11.52 9.71 44.06
CA MET A 1 11.62 8.87 42.84
C MET A 1 10.74 7.67 43.09
N GLU A 2 9.78 7.39 42.21
CA GLU A 2 9.00 6.14 42.30
C GLU A 2 9.95 4.95 42.15
N TYR A 3 9.90 4.01 43.10
CA TYR A 3 10.71 2.81 43.04
C TYR A 3 9.91 1.70 42.33
N VAL A 4 10.34 1.34 41.12
CA VAL A 4 9.65 0.41 40.22
C VAL A 4 10.43 -0.90 40.13
N VAL A 5 9.75 -2.02 40.32
CA VAL A 5 10.33 -3.35 40.22
C VAL A 5 9.56 -4.18 39.18
N ASN A 6 10.28 -4.71 38.20
CA ASN A 6 9.74 -5.58 37.16
C ASN A 6 10.26 -7.01 37.34
N CYS A 7 9.34 -7.91 37.65
CA CYS A 7 9.54 -9.32 37.90
C CYS A 7 8.84 -10.20 36.85
N THR A 8 8.61 -9.68 35.64
CA THR A 8 7.89 -10.41 34.59
C THR A 8 8.68 -11.61 34.05
N ARG A 9 7.99 -12.73 33.82
CA ARG A 9 8.56 -13.97 33.23
C ARG A 9 9.84 -14.45 33.94
N LYS A 10 9.79 -14.48 35.27
CA LYS A 10 10.90 -14.90 36.13
C LYS A 10 10.65 -16.26 36.79
N ASP A 11 9.62 -16.97 36.36
CA ASP A 11 9.17 -18.26 36.92
C ASP A 11 8.93 -18.19 38.44
N ILE A 12 8.45 -17.03 38.91
CA ILE A 12 8.22 -16.77 40.33
C ILE A 12 7.00 -17.55 40.81
N GLN A 13 7.20 -18.42 41.79
CA GLN A 13 6.11 -19.10 42.49
C GLN A 13 5.77 -18.44 43.82
N ASN A 14 6.72 -17.76 44.46
CA ASN A 14 6.51 -17.00 45.70
C ASN A 14 7.28 -15.69 45.62
N LEU A 15 6.75 -14.64 46.22
CA LEU A 15 7.43 -13.34 46.28
C LEU A 15 8.87 -13.49 46.80
N PRO A 16 9.89 -12.97 46.09
CA PRO A 16 11.28 -13.03 46.56
C PRO A 16 11.47 -12.31 47.90
N ASP A 17 12.20 -12.95 48.83
CA ASP A 17 12.45 -12.41 50.18
C ASP A 17 13.36 -11.16 50.19
N ASN A 18 14.10 -10.94 49.10
CA ASN A 18 15.08 -9.86 48.94
C ASN A 18 14.52 -8.61 48.26
N LEU A 19 13.20 -8.55 48.03
CA LEU A 19 12.57 -7.38 47.45
C LEU A 19 12.64 -6.18 48.42
N PRO A 20 13.01 -4.98 47.94
CA PRO A 20 13.01 -3.77 48.76
C PRO A 20 11.61 -3.48 49.30
N ARG A 21 11.50 -2.99 50.54
CA ARG A 21 10.17 -2.75 51.14
C ARG A 21 9.47 -1.49 50.63
N ASN A 22 10.22 -0.56 50.03
CA ASN A 22 9.76 0.75 49.56
C ASN A 22 9.35 0.78 48.08
N ILE A 23 8.75 -0.31 47.59
CA ILE A 23 8.32 -0.45 46.18
C ILE A 23 7.01 0.31 45.97
N HIS A 24 6.99 1.18 44.97
CA HIS A 24 5.81 1.93 44.56
C HIS A 24 5.05 1.22 43.44
N ARG A 25 5.77 0.57 42.51
CA ARG A 25 5.17 -0.21 41.42
C ARG A 25 5.82 -1.58 41.33
N LEU A 26 5.01 -2.63 41.34
CA LEU A 26 5.46 -4.01 41.28
C LEU A 26 4.74 -4.75 40.14
N ASP A 27 5.50 -5.24 39.17
CA ASP A 27 4.98 -6.06 38.08
C ASP A 27 5.43 -7.52 38.24
N LEU A 28 4.49 -8.41 38.52
CA LEU A 28 4.69 -9.85 38.66
C LEU A 28 4.04 -10.63 37.50
N SER A 29 3.81 -10.01 36.36
CA SER A 29 3.07 -10.64 35.27
C SER A 29 3.78 -11.87 34.67
N PHE A 30 3.00 -12.80 34.12
CA PHE A 30 3.50 -13.99 33.43
C PHE A 30 4.43 -14.86 34.30
N ASN A 31 4.04 -15.09 35.56
CA ASN A 31 4.69 -16.06 36.43
C ASN A 31 3.70 -17.20 36.76
N SER A 32 3.94 -17.94 37.85
CA SER A 32 3.06 -19.02 38.32
C SER A 32 2.70 -18.81 39.79
N LEU A 33 2.19 -17.62 40.09
CA LEU A 33 1.77 -17.27 41.45
C LEU A 33 0.49 -18.04 41.83
N GLY A 34 0.60 -18.91 42.83
CA GLY A 34 -0.57 -19.57 43.43
C GLY A 34 -1.27 -18.69 44.47
N ASN A 35 -2.41 -19.16 44.99
CA ASN A 35 -3.21 -18.42 45.97
C ASN A 35 -2.45 -18.10 47.28
N SER A 36 -1.49 -18.94 47.68
CA SER A 36 -0.64 -18.71 48.87
C SER A 36 0.49 -17.71 48.63
N SER A 37 0.88 -17.51 47.38
CA SER A 37 2.04 -16.72 46.97
C SER A 37 1.85 -15.22 47.18
N LEU A 38 0.59 -14.78 47.30
CA LEU A 38 0.21 -13.38 47.52
C LEU A 38 0.24 -12.97 48.99
N LYS A 39 0.33 -13.91 49.94
CA LYS A 39 0.23 -13.60 51.39
C LYS A 39 1.25 -12.57 51.86
N ASN A 40 2.46 -12.60 51.28
CA ASN A 40 3.54 -11.69 51.66
C ASN A 40 3.42 -10.29 51.06
N LEU A 41 2.37 -9.99 50.27
CA LEU A 41 2.16 -8.64 49.74
C LEU A 41 1.93 -7.60 50.84
N GLU A 42 1.44 -8.02 52.01
CA GLU A 42 1.25 -7.14 53.17
C GLU A 42 2.53 -6.41 53.60
N LEU A 43 3.71 -6.97 53.29
CA LEU A 43 5.01 -6.37 53.59
C LEU A 43 5.26 -5.05 52.84
N TYR A 44 4.53 -4.81 51.74
CA TYR A 44 4.66 -3.62 50.88
C TYR A 44 3.48 -2.65 51.03
N SER A 45 2.61 -2.88 52.02
CA SER A 45 1.35 -2.14 52.25
C SER A 45 1.50 -0.62 52.39
N ASN A 46 2.66 -0.12 52.82
CA ASN A 46 2.88 1.30 53.09
C ASN A 46 3.14 2.14 51.83
N ASP A 47 3.77 1.58 50.81
CA ASP A 47 4.28 2.35 49.65
C ASP A 47 3.72 1.89 48.30
N LEU A 48 3.16 0.68 48.22
CA LEU A 48 2.75 0.08 46.95
C LEU A 48 1.49 0.76 46.39
N MET A 49 1.66 1.44 45.25
CA MET A 49 0.61 2.17 44.53
C MET A 49 0.10 1.43 43.29
N SER A 50 0.96 0.62 42.65
CA SER A 50 0.60 -0.13 41.44
C SER A 50 1.08 -1.57 41.54
N LEU A 51 0.17 -2.51 41.26
CA LEU A 51 0.44 -3.95 41.28
C LEU A 51 -0.12 -4.59 40.01
N SER A 52 0.73 -5.29 39.26
CA SER A 52 0.29 -6.21 38.22
C SER A 52 0.60 -7.65 38.61
N ILE A 53 -0.43 -8.49 38.55
CA ILE A 53 -0.32 -9.95 38.68
C ILE A 53 -0.92 -10.63 37.44
N ALA A 54 -0.85 -9.99 36.28
CA ALA A 54 -1.45 -10.49 35.05
C ALA A 54 -0.89 -11.87 34.63
N SER A 55 -1.75 -12.73 34.09
CA SER A 55 -1.40 -14.04 33.51
C SER A 55 -0.62 -14.95 34.46
N ASN A 56 -1.08 -15.07 35.70
CA ASN A 56 -0.47 -15.91 36.75
C ASN A 56 -1.29 -17.15 37.12
N ASN A 57 -2.43 -17.37 36.45
CA ASN A 57 -3.38 -18.45 36.75
C ASN A 57 -3.97 -18.38 38.19
N VAL A 58 -4.10 -17.16 38.72
CA VAL A 58 -4.73 -16.92 40.04
C VAL A 58 -6.22 -17.19 39.93
N THR A 59 -6.78 -17.98 40.85
CA THR A 59 -8.22 -18.28 40.90
C THR A 59 -8.93 -17.68 42.11
N ILE A 60 -8.20 -17.39 43.20
CA ILE A 60 -8.73 -16.79 44.42
C ILE A 60 -7.79 -15.69 44.88
N ILE A 61 -8.34 -14.51 45.14
CA ILE A 61 -7.62 -13.42 45.80
C ILE A 61 -8.19 -13.29 47.20
N ASN A 62 -7.32 -13.37 48.21
CA ASN A 62 -7.74 -13.20 49.60
C ASN A 62 -8.00 -11.72 49.89
N THR A 63 -9.22 -11.40 50.34
CA THR A 63 -9.66 -10.07 50.73
C THR A 63 -8.76 -9.43 51.78
N ASP A 64 -8.24 -10.20 52.74
CA ASP A 64 -7.38 -9.69 53.81
C ASP A 64 -6.07 -9.14 53.23
N ILE A 65 -5.50 -9.82 52.22
CA ILE A 65 -4.27 -9.41 51.54
C ILE A 65 -4.50 -8.08 50.83
N LEU A 66 -5.55 -7.97 50.00
CA LEU A 66 -5.86 -6.72 49.32
C LEU A 66 -6.17 -5.60 50.32
N SER A 67 -6.88 -5.90 51.41
CA SER A 67 -7.24 -4.89 52.40
C SER A 67 -6.03 -4.28 53.14
N SER A 68 -4.90 -4.97 53.14
CA SER A 68 -3.64 -4.45 53.67
C SER A 68 -3.03 -3.38 52.74
N LEU A 69 -3.28 -3.45 51.43
CA LEU A 69 -2.67 -2.59 50.41
C LEU A 69 -3.42 -1.27 50.23
N ARG A 70 -3.58 -0.50 51.31
CA ARG A 70 -4.49 0.68 51.36
C ARG A 70 -4.09 1.83 50.43
N HIS A 71 -2.83 1.89 50.01
CA HIS A 71 -2.30 2.89 49.09
C HIS A 71 -2.36 2.46 47.62
N LEU A 72 -2.86 1.26 47.33
CA LEU A 72 -2.94 0.76 45.97
C LEU A 72 -3.98 1.55 45.17
N GLU A 73 -3.54 2.16 44.07
CA GLU A 73 -4.35 2.93 43.13
C GLU A 73 -4.58 2.17 41.82
N GLU A 74 -3.65 1.31 41.43
CA GLU A 74 -3.72 0.54 40.18
C GLU A 74 -3.56 -0.96 40.45
N LEU A 75 -4.51 -1.75 39.92
CA LEU A 75 -4.45 -3.20 40.00
C LEU A 75 -4.72 -3.83 38.62
N ASP A 76 -3.80 -4.67 38.15
CA ASP A 76 -3.95 -5.41 36.91
C ASP A 76 -4.04 -6.93 37.18
N LEU A 77 -5.20 -7.49 36.83
CA LEU A 77 -5.56 -8.89 37.01
C LEU A 77 -5.70 -9.63 35.67
N THR A 78 -5.33 -8.99 34.55
CA THR A 78 -5.55 -9.51 33.20
C THR A 78 -5.06 -10.94 33.03
N GLY A 79 -5.88 -11.82 32.44
CA GLY A 79 -5.48 -13.19 32.15
C GLY A 79 -5.52 -14.14 33.36
N ASN A 80 -6.08 -13.71 34.49
CA ASN A 80 -6.45 -14.59 35.59
C ASN A 80 -7.96 -14.86 35.55
N LEU A 81 -8.39 -16.08 35.91
CA LEU A 81 -9.80 -16.47 35.95
C LEU A 81 -10.21 -16.74 37.39
N LEU A 82 -10.79 -15.74 38.04
CA LEU A 82 -11.20 -15.86 39.43
C LEU A 82 -12.48 -16.71 39.56
N ASP A 83 -12.63 -17.41 40.67
CA ASP A 83 -13.81 -18.24 40.91
C ASP A 83 -15.05 -17.40 41.22
N TYR A 84 -14.90 -16.36 42.04
CA TYR A 84 -15.99 -15.49 42.47
C TYR A 84 -15.50 -14.10 42.88
N ILE A 85 -16.27 -13.07 42.55
CA ILE A 85 -16.04 -11.69 43.02
C ILE A 85 -17.30 -11.16 43.70
N ASP A 86 -17.15 -10.67 44.93
CA ASP A 86 -18.18 -9.94 45.68
C ASP A 86 -17.75 -8.50 45.98
N ASP A 87 -18.61 -7.77 46.69
CA ASP A 87 -18.36 -6.39 47.09
C ASP A 87 -17.32 -6.24 48.20
N ARG A 88 -16.89 -7.32 48.86
CA ARG A 88 -15.92 -7.30 49.97
C ARG A 88 -14.49 -7.23 49.48
N LEU A 89 -14.20 -7.80 48.30
CA LEU A 89 -12.85 -7.93 47.76
C LEU A 89 -12.10 -6.58 47.67
N PHE A 90 -12.82 -5.50 47.36
CA PHE A 90 -12.23 -4.18 47.12
C PHE A 90 -12.56 -3.12 48.18
N VAL A 91 -13.23 -3.47 49.29
CA VAL A 91 -13.78 -2.50 50.26
C VAL A 91 -12.75 -1.52 50.83
N ALA A 92 -11.52 -1.98 51.02
CA ALA A 92 -10.45 -1.22 51.66
C ALA A 92 -9.50 -0.53 50.67
N LEU A 93 -9.78 -0.61 49.36
CA LEU A 93 -8.94 -0.05 48.31
C LEU A 93 -9.55 1.22 47.73
N ASN A 94 -8.67 2.15 47.34
CA ASN A 94 -9.05 3.38 46.64
C ASN A 94 -8.52 3.37 45.21
N LEU A 95 -8.87 2.32 44.45
CA LEU A 95 -8.37 2.12 43.09
C LEU A 95 -8.87 3.23 42.16
N ARG A 96 -7.94 3.80 41.38
CA ARG A 96 -8.20 4.60 40.18
C ARG A 96 -8.32 3.73 38.94
N LYS A 97 -7.58 2.61 38.89
CA LYS A 97 -7.57 1.72 37.72
C LYS A 97 -7.63 0.25 38.11
N LEU A 98 -8.54 -0.48 37.47
CA LEU A 98 -8.70 -1.92 37.62
C LEU A 98 -8.76 -2.58 36.24
N SER A 99 -7.77 -3.41 35.91
CA SER A 99 -7.59 -3.95 34.56
C SER A 99 -7.84 -5.45 34.47
N GLY A 100 -8.57 -5.87 33.43
CA GLY A 100 -8.73 -7.27 33.03
C GLY A 100 -9.36 -8.17 34.07
N ILE A 101 -10.22 -7.64 34.94
CA ILE A 101 -10.86 -8.45 35.99
C ILE A 101 -11.82 -9.46 35.36
N SER A 102 -11.58 -10.74 35.60
CA SER A 102 -12.39 -11.84 35.08
C SER A 102 -12.76 -12.80 36.21
N ALA A 103 -14.01 -13.23 36.24
CA ALA A 103 -14.47 -14.27 37.14
C ALA A 103 -15.55 -15.13 36.51
N LYS A 104 -15.62 -16.39 36.97
CA LYS A 104 -16.72 -17.32 36.65
C LYS A 104 -18.07 -16.79 37.11
N MET A 105 -18.10 -16.08 38.24
CA MET A 105 -19.31 -15.47 38.78
C MET A 105 -19.02 -14.13 39.44
N PHE A 106 -19.79 -13.10 39.07
CA PHE A 106 -19.80 -11.80 39.72
C PHE A 106 -21.06 -11.64 40.56
N HIS A 107 -20.91 -11.20 41.81
CA HIS A 107 -22.03 -10.72 42.60
C HIS A 107 -22.57 -9.40 42.03
N HIS A 108 -23.86 -9.13 42.19
CA HIS A 108 -24.52 -7.93 41.66
C HIS A 108 -23.96 -6.62 42.25
N SER A 109 -23.31 -6.66 43.42
CA SER A 109 -22.69 -5.50 44.07
C SER A 109 -21.17 -5.43 43.91
N ALA A 110 -20.54 -6.30 43.10
CA ALA A 110 -19.08 -6.46 43.01
C ALA A 110 -18.28 -5.14 42.87
N PHE A 111 -18.83 -4.16 42.15
CA PHE A 111 -18.17 -2.87 41.91
C PHE A 111 -18.73 -1.70 42.73
N TRP A 112 -19.71 -1.94 43.62
CA TRP A 112 -20.41 -0.89 44.38
C TRP A 112 -19.46 0.06 45.10
N LYS A 113 -18.37 -0.47 45.69
CA LYS A 113 -17.47 0.27 46.59
C LYS A 113 -16.35 1.01 45.88
N LEU A 114 -16.16 0.80 44.58
CA LEU A 114 -15.09 1.40 43.78
C LEU A 114 -15.45 2.82 43.32
N VAL A 115 -15.62 3.73 44.28
CA VAL A 115 -16.12 5.09 44.04
C VAL A 115 -15.11 6.04 43.39
N SER A 116 -13.81 5.76 43.53
CA SER A 116 -12.72 6.58 42.95
C SER A 116 -12.16 6.01 41.64
N LEU A 117 -12.81 4.97 41.11
CA LEU A 117 -12.34 4.29 39.91
C LEU A 117 -12.55 5.17 38.68
N GLU A 118 -11.47 5.44 37.96
CA GLU A 118 -11.43 6.20 36.71
C GLU A 118 -11.51 5.25 35.51
N ASP A 119 -10.79 4.13 35.57
CA ASP A 119 -10.64 3.13 34.51
C ASP A 119 -11.05 1.74 34.99
N LEU A 120 -11.99 1.10 34.28
CA LEU A 120 -12.37 -0.28 34.51
C LEU A 120 -12.30 -1.11 33.23
N SER A 121 -11.60 -2.24 33.28
CA SER A 121 -11.68 -3.30 32.28
C SER A 121 -12.14 -4.60 32.93
N VAL A 122 -13.27 -5.14 32.48
CA VAL A 122 -13.93 -6.33 33.03
C VAL A 122 -14.29 -7.34 31.94
N ILE A 123 -14.12 -8.62 32.26
CA ILE A 123 -14.43 -9.76 31.40
C ILE A 123 -15.46 -10.63 32.11
N PHE A 124 -16.66 -10.69 31.53
CA PHE A 124 -17.73 -11.57 31.99
C PHE A 124 -17.63 -12.93 31.31
N GLU A 125 -17.36 -13.94 32.13
CA GLU A 125 -17.37 -15.36 31.73
C GLU A 125 -18.77 -15.97 31.86
N GLN A 126 -19.65 -15.36 32.66
CA GLN A 126 -21.03 -15.78 32.83
C GLN A 126 -21.92 -15.31 31.65
N ASP A 127 -22.92 -16.12 31.29
CA ASP A 127 -23.88 -15.80 30.23
C ASP A 127 -24.91 -14.75 30.66
N LEU A 128 -25.34 -14.82 31.92
CA LEU A 128 -26.34 -13.94 32.50
C LEU A 128 -25.65 -12.76 33.19
N ILE A 129 -25.85 -11.56 32.67
CA ILE A 129 -25.29 -10.33 33.21
C ILE A 129 -26.36 -9.63 34.04
N ASP A 130 -26.03 -9.32 35.29
CA ASP A 130 -26.91 -8.53 36.17
C ASP A 130 -26.97 -7.08 35.64
N GLU A 131 -28.18 -6.54 35.54
CA GLU A 131 -28.40 -5.20 35.01
C GLU A 131 -27.87 -4.08 35.92
N ASN A 132 -27.74 -4.34 37.22
CA ASN A 132 -27.34 -3.37 38.24
C ASN A 132 -25.86 -3.45 38.60
N ILE A 133 -25.08 -4.33 37.97
CA ILE A 133 -23.67 -4.59 38.31
C ILE A 133 -22.80 -3.31 38.30
N PHE A 134 -23.18 -2.31 37.50
CA PHE A 134 -22.48 -1.03 37.38
C PHE A 134 -23.24 0.18 37.95
N LYS A 135 -24.39 -0.01 38.63
CA LYS A 135 -25.34 1.06 38.98
C LYS A 135 -24.75 2.26 39.72
N ASN A 136 -23.67 2.07 40.48
CA ASN A 136 -23.02 3.11 41.28
C ASN A 136 -21.62 3.51 40.77
N LEU A 137 -21.20 2.97 39.64
CA LEU A 137 -19.87 3.20 39.10
C LEU A 137 -19.75 4.62 38.51
N GLN A 138 -18.63 5.30 38.76
CA GLN A 138 -18.36 6.66 38.26
C GLN A 138 -17.05 6.71 37.47
N VAL A 139 -16.90 5.80 36.51
CA VAL A 139 -15.71 5.71 35.66
C VAL A 139 -15.76 6.69 34.49
N PHE A 140 -14.57 7.04 33.99
CA PHE A 140 -14.37 7.78 32.74
C PHE A 140 -14.22 6.84 31.54
N HIS A 141 -13.58 5.68 31.75
CA HIS A 141 -13.37 4.68 30.72
C HIS A 141 -13.81 3.30 31.18
N LEU A 142 -14.59 2.62 30.34
CA LEU A 142 -15.07 1.28 30.60
C LEU A 142 -14.82 0.38 29.39
N ASP A 143 -14.09 -0.71 29.60
CA ASP A 143 -13.92 -1.79 28.64
C ASP A 143 -14.61 -3.05 29.17
N VAL A 144 -15.65 -3.52 28.49
CA VAL A 144 -16.40 -4.71 28.88
C VAL A 144 -16.29 -5.79 27.82
N THR A 145 -15.85 -6.97 28.21
CA THR A 145 -15.83 -8.16 27.36
C THR A 145 -16.86 -9.18 27.85
N PHE A 146 -17.69 -9.68 26.95
CA PHE A 146 -18.66 -10.74 27.18
C PHE A 146 -18.20 -11.99 26.44
N ARG A 147 -17.53 -12.93 27.15
CA ARG A 147 -16.91 -14.08 26.49
C ARG A 147 -17.94 -15.06 25.93
N HIS A 148 -19.07 -15.22 26.61
CA HIS A 148 -20.07 -16.25 26.27
C HIS A 148 -21.50 -15.71 26.11
N ALA A 149 -21.79 -14.54 26.69
CA ALA A 149 -23.13 -13.96 26.65
C ALA A 149 -23.61 -13.71 25.22
N LYS A 150 -24.87 -14.08 24.95
CA LYS A 150 -25.56 -13.83 23.68
C LYS A 150 -26.37 -12.55 23.68
N LYS A 151 -26.80 -12.10 24.86
CA LYS A 151 -27.63 -10.92 25.10
C LYS A 151 -27.13 -10.23 26.37
N ILE A 152 -27.38 -8.92 26.44
CA ILE A 152 -27.08 -8.09 27.61
C ILE A 152 -28.29 -7.22 27.98
N PRO A 153 -28.47 -6.83 29.24
CA PRO A 153 -29.55 -5.94 29.67
C PRO A 153 -29.47 -4.57 29.00
N VAL A 154 -30.63 -3.96 28.74
CA VAL A 154 -30.71 -2.60 28.16
C VAL A 154 -30.16 -1.53 29.11
N SER A 155 -30.35 -1.72 30.40
CA SER A 155 -29.96 -0.78 31.47
C SER A 155 -28.51 -0.92 31.91
N LEU A 156 -27.75 -1.85 31.33
CA LEU A 156 -26.41 -2.21 31.80
C LEU A 156 -25.46 -1.00 31.86
N PHE A 157 -25.55 -0.09 30.89
CA PHE A 157 -24.74 1.13 30.85
C PHE A 157 -25.50 2.39 31.27
N HIS A 158 -26.67 2.27 31.91
CA HIS A 158 -27.44 3.42 32.44
C HIS A 158 -26.88 3.92 33.77
N PHE A 159 -25.55 4.01 33.86
CA PHE A 159 -24.79 4.55 34.98
C PHE A 159 -23.80 5.58 34.44
N GLY A 160 -23.14 6.33 35.32
CA GLY A 160 -22.04 7.21 34.88
C GLY A 160 -22.43 8.22 33.79
N MET A 161 -23.71 8.60 33.71
CA MET A 161 -24.31 9.40 32.62
C MET A 161 -23.56 10.71 32.34
N ASN A 162 -22.85 11.24 33.35
CA ASN A 162 -22.10 12.49 33.30
C ASN A 162 -20.57 12.31 33.31
N THR A 163 -20.06 11.08 33.41
CA THR A 163 -18.62 10.79 33.58
C THR A 163 -18.06 9.92 32.45
N LEU A 164 -18.83 8.97 31.92
CA LEU A 164 -18.32 7.97 30.97
C LEU A 164 -18.02 8.58 29.60
N THR A 165 -16.73 8.77 29.29
CA THR A 165 -16.27 9.37 28.03
C THR A 165 -15.83 8.34 26.99
N ARG A 166 -15.44 7.13 27.41
CA ARG A 166 -15.08 6.01 26.54
C ARG A 166 -15.77 4.72 26.98
N LEU A 167 -16.39 4.06 26.01
CA LEU A 167 -17.00 2.75 26.20
C LEU A 167 -16.52 1.78 25.11
N THR A 168 -15.97 0.65 25.52
CA THR A 168 -15.69 -0.50 24.64
C THR A 168 -16.57 -1.65 25.05
N ILE A 169 -17.26 -2.23 24.07
CA ILE A 169 -18.03 -3.45 24.21
C ILE A 169 -17.41 -4.49 23.28
N ASP A 170 -16.92 -5.58 23.84
CA ASP A 170 -16.47 -6.74 23.09
C ASP A 170 -17.36 -7.95 23.42
N GLY A 171 -18.00 -8.51 22.41
CA GLY A 171 -18.94 -9.61 22.57
C GLY A 171 -18.97 -10.48 21.34
N PRO A 172 -18.01 -11.42 21.17
CA PRO A 172 -17.93 -12.26 19.99
C PRO A 172 -19.20 -13.10 19.76
N PHE A 173 -19.92 -13.44 20.82
CA PHE A 173 -21.16 -14.23 20.75
C PHE A 173 -22.45 -13.41 20.89
N LEU A 174 -22.36 -12.09 21.08
CA LEU A 174 -23.55 -11.24 21.12
C LEU A 174 -24.28 -11.32 19.79
N THR A 175 -25.59 -11.56 19.84
CA THR A 175 -26.42 -11.64 18.62
C THR A 175 -27.03 -10.28 18.23
N SER A 176 -27.12 -9.36 19.19
CA SER A 176 -27.73 -8.04 19.05
C SER A 176 -27.35 -7.14 20.23
N LEU A 177 -27.36 -5.82 20.02
CA LEU A 177 -27.39 -4.84 21.10
C LEU A 177 -28.83 -4.32 21.29
N PRO A 178 -29.36 -4.26 22.52
CA PRO A 178 -30.70 -3.74 22.76
C PRO A 178 -30.79 -2.24 22.42
N ASN A 179 -31.90 -1.84 21.81
CA ASN A 179 -32.23 -0.42 21.68
C ASN A 179 -32.37 0.20 23.07
N GLY A 180 -31.80 1.38 23.30
CA GLY A 180 -31.78 1.97 24.64
C GLY A 180 -30.47 1.87 25.37
N ILE A 181 -29.55 1.00 24.93
CA ILE A 181 -28.39 0.65 25.75
C ILE A 181 -27.44 1.80 26.07
N PHE A 182 -27.45 2.87 25.27
CA PHE A 182 -26.62 4.06 25.45
C PHE A 182 -27.40 5.29 25.96
N ASP A 183 -28.66 5.10 26.39
CA ASP A 183 -29.45 6.20 26.96
C ASP A 183 -28.78 6.81 28.18
N GLY A 184 -28.73 8.14 28.26
CA GLY A 184 -28.13 8.87 29.36
C GLY A 184 -26.63 9.14 29.19
N LEU A 185 -25.92 8.48 28.27
CA LEU A 185 -24.47 8.63 28.08
C LEU A 185 -24.09 9.91 27.30
N THR A 186 -24.59 11.06 27.75
CA THR A 186 -24.52 12.34 27.01
C THR A 186 -23.10 12.88 26.80
N VAL A 187 -22.17 12.53 27.68
CA VAL A 187 -20.76 12.97 27.60
C VAL A 187 -19.86 12.01 26.80
N LEU A 188 -20.38 10.88 26.34
CA LEU A 188 -19.62 9.85 25.63
C LEU A 188 -18.97 10.44 24.36
N LYS A 189 -17.66 10.25 24.23
CA LYS A 189 -16.85 10.74 23.10
C LYS A 189 -16.35 9.62 22.21
N THR A 190 -16.08 8.46 22.79
CA THR A 190 -15.53 7.31 22.08
C THR A 190 -16.36 6.07 22.36
N LEU A 191 -16.85 5.43 21.30
CA LEU A 191 -17.59 4.18 21.38
C LEU A 191 -16.94 3.12 20.50
N THR A 192 -16.62 1.97 21.08
CA THR A 192 -16.13 0.80 20.34
C THR A 192 -17.08 -0.37 20.56
N ILE A 193 -17.56 -0.98 19.47
CA ILE A 193 -18.39 -2.17 19.46
C ILE A 193 -17.66 -3.23 18.64
N ARG A 194 -17.28 -4.32 19.29
CA ARG A 194 -16.73 -5.53 18.66
C ARG A 194 -17.75 -6.64 18.83
N GLY A 195 -18.34 -7.12 17.74
CA GLY A 195 -19.45 -8.04 17.83
C GLY A 195 -19.48 -9.04 16.68
N GLY A 196 -18.85 -10.20 16.88
CA GLY A 196 -18.70 -11.23 15.83
C GLY A 196 -19.99 -11.87 15.33
N ASN A 197 -21.03 -11.95 16.18
CA ASN A 197 -22.32 -12.56 15.84
C ASN A 197 -23.47 -11.56 15.72
N ILE A 198 -23.18 -10.26 15.82
CA ILE A 198 -24.21 -9.22 15.72
C ILE A 198 -24.65 -9.15 14.27
N ARG A 199 -25.89 -9.56 14.02
CA ARG A 199 -26.42 -9.67 12.65
C ARG A 199 -26.73 -8.32 12.03
N TRP A 200 -27.19 -7.37 12.84
CA TRP A 200 -27.69 -6.09 12.37
C TRP A 200 -27.55 -5.04 13.47
N LEU A 201 -26.97 -3.88 13.13
CA LEU A 201 -27.02 -2.68 13.97
C LEU A 201 -27.97 -1.66 13.35
N SER A 202 -29.02 -1.31 14.09
CA SER A 202 -30.01 -0.31 13.66
C SER A 202 -29.55 1.11 14.01
N ASN A 203 -30.02 2.10 13.23
CA ASN A 203 -29.84 3.52 13.52
C ASN A 203 -30.38 3.92 14.89
N SER A 204 -31.40 3.22 15.40
CA SER A 204 -32.02 3.48 16.70
C SER A 204 -31.07 3.27 17.89
N LEU A 205 -29.93 2.62 17.63
CA LEU A 205 -28.85 2.46 18.59
C LEU A 205 -28.15 3.78 18.92
N LEU A 206 -27.94 4.64 17.91
CA LEU A 206 -27.18 5.89 18.04
C LEU A 206 -28.02 7.14 17.77
N TYR A 207 -29.24 6.98 17.27
CA TYR A 207 -30.14 8.08 16.96
C TYR A 207 -31.59 7.72 17.29
N ARG A 208 -32.15 8.38 18.33
CA ARG A 208 -33.57 8.32 18.67
C ARG A 208 -34.11 9.73 18.92
N PRO A 209 -34.95 10.30 18.03
CA PRO A 209 -35.44 11.68 18.15
C PRO A 209 -36.17 11.99 19.46
N SER A 210 -36.82 10.99 20.06
CA SER A 210 -37.55 11.11 21.32
C SER A 210 -36.69 10.98 22.58
N ALA A 211 -35.43 10.58 22.45
CA ALA A 211 -34.51 10.38 23.56
C ALA A 211 -33.57 11.59 23.69
N THR A 212 -33.88 12.50 24.62
CA THR A 212 -33.16 13.76 24.83
C THR A 212 -31.73 13.59 25.38
N SER A 213 -31.35 12.39 25.81
CA SER A 213 -30.08 12.10 26.50
C SER A 213 -29.19 11.11 25.72
N MET A 214 -29.29 11.07 24.39
CA MET A 214 -28.46 10.23 23.53
C MET A 214 -27.03 10.79 23.37
N PRO A 215 -26.00 9.94 23.13
CA PRO A 215 -24.65 10.39 22.81
C PRO A 215 -24.61 10.96 21.38
N LEU A 216 -24.91 12.25 21.21
CA LEU A 216 -24.96 12.91 19.89
C LEU A 216 -23.62 13.51 19.43
N HIS A 217 -22.60 13.48 20.30
CA HIS A 217 -21.32 14.16 20.10
C HIS A 217 -20.13 13.20 20.18
N LEU A 218 -20.31 12.00 19.62
CA LEU A 218 -19.17 11.09 19.45
C LEU A 218 -18.12 11.77 18.59
N ASN A 219 -16.87 11.73 19.04
CA ASN A 219 -15.69 12.12 18.28
C ASN A 219 -15.19 10.91 17.46
N LYS A 220 -15.22 9.73 18.09
CA LYS A 220 -14.74 8.48 17.49
C LYS A 220 -15.74 7.35 17.69
N ILE A 221 -15.97 6.60 16.62
CA ILE A 221 -16.72 5.35 16.66
C ILE A 221 -15.98 4.23 15.95
N SER A 222 -15.99 3.04 16.53
CA SER A 222 -15.44 1.83 15.92
C SER A 222 -16.46 0.70 16.02
N ILE A 223 -16.88 0.17 14.87
CA ILE A 223 -17.78 -0.99 14.75
C ILE A 223 -16.98 -2.08 14.03
N ILE A 224 -16.80 -3.22 14.69
CA ILE A 224 -15.88 -4.26 14.24
C ILE A 224 -16.57 -5.63 14.30
N GLY A 225 -16.53 -6.36 13.18
CA GLY A 225 -16.94 -7.77 13.12
C GLY A 225 -18.45 -8.02 13.06
N VAL A 226 -19.26 -6.97 12.88
CA VAL A 226 -20.73 -7.10 12.74
C VAL A 226 -21.09 -7.52 11.31
N LYS A 227 -22.21 -8.22 11.12
CA LYS A 227 -22.59 -8.67 9.77
C LYS A 227 -23.04 -7.53 8.87
N SER A 228 -23.92 -6.66 9.37
CA SER A 228 -24.48 -5.56 8.59
C SER A 228 -24.87 -4.39 9.49
N ILE A 229 -24.88 -3.20 8.90
CA ILE A 229 -25.20 -1.92 9.55
C ILE A 229 -26.26 -1.17 8.73
N GLN A 230 -27.11 -0.41 9.41
CA GLN A 230 -28.10 0.42 8.72
C GLN A 230 -27.46 1.67 8.09
N ARG A 231 -27.95 2.06 6.91
CA ARG A 231 -27.46 3.22 6.12
C ARG A 231 -27.27 4.51 6.94
N ASP A 232 -28.24 4.85 7.77
CA ASP A 232 -28.30 6.10 8.52
C ASP A 232 -27.86 5.95 9.99
N ILE A 233 -27.00 4.97 10.28
CA ILE A 233 -26.54 4.69 11.65
C ILE A 233 -25.82 5.87 12.32
N PHE A 234 -25.18 6.75 11.54
CA PHE A 234 -24.50 7.95 12.04
C PHE A 234 -25.38 9.20 12.06
N LYS A 235 -26.68 9.07 11.81
CA LYS A 235 -27.60 10.20 11.82
C LYS A 235 -27.51 10.96 13.15
N GLY A 236 -27.37 12.28 13.07
CA GLY A 236 -27.21 13.14 14.23
C GLY A 236 -25.81 13.21 14.84
N GLN A 237 -24.85 12.40 14.39
CA GLN A 237 -23.45 12.43 14.85
C GLN A 237 -22.64 13.53 14.13
N LEU A 238 -22.97 14.79 14.41
CA LEU A 238 -22.41 15.94 13.69
C LEU A 238 -20.95 16.25 14.03
N SER A 239 -20.45 15.72 15.16
CA SER A 239 -19.09 15.94 15.65
C SER A 239 -18.12 14.80 15.33
N LEU A 240 -18.57 13.77 14.61
CA LEU A 240 -17.79 12.57 14.36
C LEU A 240 -16.61 12.87 13.42
N LYS A 241 -15.40 12.61 13.91
CA LYS A 241 -14.15 12.80 13.16
C LYS A 241 -13.51 11.49 12.70
N PHE A 242 -13.69 10.43 13.49
CA PHE A 242 -13.06 9.13 13.27
C PHE A 242 -14.11 8.02 13.23
N ALA A 243 -14.16 7.29 12.12
CA ALA A 243 -15.02 6.12 11.97
C ALA A 243 -14.21 4.90 11.53
N THR A 244 -14.33 3.80 12.28
CA THR A 244 -13.76 2.50 11.92
C THR A 244 -14.89 1.50 11.72
N LEU A 245 -14.96 0.89 10.54
CA LEU A 245 -15.97 -0.05 10.08
C LEU A 245 -15.25 -1.27 9.50
N GLN A 246 -14.73 -2.11 10.39
CA GLN A 246 -13.87 -3.23 10.02
C GLN A 246 -14.60 -4.56 10.09
N ASN A 247 -14.26 -5.48 9.18
CA ASN A 247 -14.83 -6.83 9.12
C ASN A 247 -16.37 -6.83 9.07
N ILE A 248 -16.96 -5.88 8.35
CA ILE A 248 -18.40 -5.84 8.09
C ILE A 248 -18.69 -6.67 6.83
N GLU A 249 -19.57 -7.67 6.94
CA GLU A 249 -19.89 -8.60 5.83
C GLU A 249 -20.69 -7.92 4.71
N ASP A 250 -21.56 -6.96 5.06
CA ASP A 250 -22.42 -6.22 4.15
C ASP A 250 -22.48 -4.73 4.57
N ILE A 251 -21.87 -3.84 3.76
CA ILE A 251 -21.88 -2.40 3.97
C ILE A 251 -22.80 -1.75 2.93
N PRO A 252 -23.95 -1.16 3.34
CA PRO A 252 -24.78 -0.38 2.42
C PRO A 252 -24.11 0.97 2.08
N PRO A 253 -24.62 1.73 1.09
CA PRO A 253 -24.24 3.11 0.91
C PRO A 253 -24.58 3.92 2.18
N LEU A 254 -23.57 4.32 2.94
CA LEU A 254 -23.73 4.96 4.25
C LEU A 254 -23.92 6.47 4.11
N ASP A 255 -24.80 7.04 4.93
CA ASP A 255 -24.92 8.49 5.08
C ASP A 255 -23.86 8.98 6.09
N LEU A 256 -22.63 9.13 5.61
CA LEU A 256 -21.47 9.49 6.44
C LEU A 256 -21.45 10.98 6.80
N PRO A 257 -21.04 11.36 8.04
CA PRO A 257 -20.93 12.76 8.43
C PRO A 257 -19.85 13.54 7.64
N VAL A 258 -20.21 14.71 7.14
CA VAL A 258 -19.33 15.61 6.34
C VAL A 258 -18.07 16.06 7.11
N GLN A 259 -18.09 15.99 8.44
CA GLN A 259 -16.97 16.39 9.30
C GLN A 259 -15.92 15.30 9.48
N LEU A 260 -16.10 14.09 8.95
CA LEU A 260 -15.13 12.99 9.08
C LEU A 260 -13.76 13.39 8.54
N ASP A 261 -12.73 13.10 9.33
CA ASP A 261 -11.33 13.32 8.98
C ASP A 261 -10.65 11.98 8.61
N ASN A 262 -11.04 10.88 9.27
CA ASN A 262 -10.51 9.53 9.02
C ASN A 262 -11.64 8.50 8.94
N LEU A 263 -11.57 7.66 7.91
CA LEU A 263 -12.48 6.54 7.67
C LEU A 263 -11.68 5.28 7.37
N ASP A 264 -11.80 4.29 8.25
CA ASP A 264 -11.21 2.97 8.06
C ASP A 264 -12.33 1.95 7.80
N MET A 265 -12.36 1.39 6.59
CA MET A 265 -13.28 0.34 6.16
C MET A 265 -12.55 -0.95 5.79
N SER A 266 -11.33 -1.13 6.30
CA SER A 266 -10.47 -2.27 5.97
C SER A 266 -11.06 -3.61 6.43
N GLY A 267 -10.78 -4.67 5.66
CA GLY A 267 -11.29 -6.01 5.95
C GLY A 267 -12.79 -6.20 5.76
N SER A 268 -13.55 -5.12 5.52
CA SER A 268 -14.98 -5.18 5.22
C SER A 268 -15.21 -5.50 3.76
N ASN A 269 -16.32 -6.16 3.46
CA ASN A 269 -16.60 -6.68 2.12
C ASN A 269 -17.15 -5.60 1.17
N VAL A 270 -16.31 -4.62 0.86
CA VAL A 270 -16.61 -3.55 -0.09
C VAL A 270 -16.25 -4.06 -1.48
N PHE A 271 -17.12 -4.84 -2.13
CA PHE A 271 -16.83 -5.38 -3.47
C PHE A 271 -16.64 -4.27 -4.52
N ARG A 272 -17.32 -3.13 -4.34
CA ARG A 272 -17.31 -1.95 -5.20
C ARG A 272 -17.45 -0.68 -4.37
N VAL A 273 -16.82 0.40 -4.81
CA VAL A 273 -17.04 1.75 -4.28
C VAL A 273 -17.99 2.48 -5.22
N SER A 274 -19.24 2.64 -4.81
CA SER A 274 -20.19 3.52 -5.52
C SER A 274 -19.78 4.99 -5.31
N PRO A 275 -19.87 5.85 -6.34
CA PRO A 275 -19.56 7.29 -6.23
C PRO A 275 -20.29 7.99 -5.08
N ASP A 276 -21.48 7.51 -4.72
CA ASP A 276 -22.33 8.13 -3.70
C ASP A 276 -21.82 7.97 -2.26
N ILE A 277 -20.99 6.95 -1.97
CA ILE A 277 -20.57 6.61 -0.59
C ILE A 277 -19.73 7.72 0.02
N PHE A 278 -18.90 8.37 -0.79
CA PHE A 278 -17.97 9.42 -0.34
C PHE A 278 -18.41 10.83 -0.75
N MET A 279 -19.62 10.94 -1.30
CA MET A 279 -20.15 12.22 -1.74
C MET A 279 -20.16 13.21 -0.57
N ASN A 280 -19.58 14.39 -0.78
CA ASN A 280 -19.47 15.48 0.20
C ASN A 280 -18.52 15.25 1.39
N LEU A 281 -17.71 14.18 1.42
CA LEU A 281 -16.67 13.98 2.44
C LEU A 281 -15.42 14.84 2.17
N ASN A 282 -15.62 16.14 1.96
CA ASN A 282 -14.58 17.07 1.55
C ASN A 282 -13.48 17.28 2.60
N ASN A 283 -13.73 16.94 3.86
CA ASN A 283 -12.76 17.05 4.95
C ASN A 283 -11.96 15.76 5.20
N LEU A 284 -12.34 14.66 4.56
CA LEU A 284 -11.70 13.37 4.79
C LEU A 284 -10.25 13.43 4.30
N ARG A 285 -9.33 13.07 5.18
CA ARG A 285 -7.87 13.07 4.94
C ARG A 285 -7.35 11.66 4.75
N GLU A 286 -7.86 10.72 5.53
CA GLU A 286 -7.38 9.35 5.54
C GLU A 286 -8.52 8.39 5.22
N LEU A 287 -8.32 7.56 4.19
CA LEU A 287 -9.25 6.52 3.77
C LEU A 287 -8.53 5.18 3.65
N ASN A 288 -8.93 4.22 4.48
CA ASN A 288 -8.43 2.85 4.40
C ASN A 288 -9.52 1.91 3.86
N LEU A 289 -9.27 1.33 2.68
CA LEU A 289 -10.10 0.34 2.01
C LEU A 289 -9.30 -0.96 1.76
N SER A 290 -8.25 -1.20 2.54
CA SER A 290 -7.39 -2.36 2.37
C SER A 290 -8.09 -3.66 2.75
N ASN A 291 -7.69 -4.76 2.09
CA ASN A 291 -8.23 -6.10 2.37
C ASN A 291 -9.77 -6.19 2.25
N SER A 292 -10.38 -5.38 1.39
CA SER A 292 -11.84 -5.27 1.23
C SER A 292 -12.41 -6.04 0.04
N SER A 293 -11.61 -6.91 -0.59
CA SER A 293 -11.98 -7.66 -1.80
C SER A 293 -12.39 -6.79 -3.01
N LEU A 294 -11.99 -5.51 -3.05
CA LEU A 294 -12.28 -4.60 -4.17
C LEU A 294 -11.69 -5.16 -5.47
N SER A 295 -12.50 -5.28 -6.51
CA SER A 295 -12.05 -5.80 -7.81
C SER A 295 -12.22 -4.81 -8.97
N SER A 296 -13.12 -3.84 -8.82
CA SER A 296 -13.39 -2.80 -9.83
C SER A 296 -13.56 -1.44 -9.16
N LEU A 297 -12.98 -0.41 -9.77
CA LEU A 297 -13.18 1.00 -9.44
C LEU A 297 -13.71 1.73 -10.68
N GLU A 298 -14.49 2.77 -10.46
CA GLU A 298 -15.01 3.69 -11.48
C GLU A 298 -14.29 5.04 -11.37
N SER A 299 -14.28 5.84 -12.44
CA SER A 299 -13.57 7.13 -12.46
C SER A 299 -14.08 8.07 -11.36
N GLU A 300 -15.34 7.90 -10.97
CA GLU A 300 -16.06 8.68 -9.98
C GLU A 300 -16.02 8.08 -8.57
N SER A 301 -15.35 6.93 -8.35
CA SER A 301 -15.33 6.23 -7.05
C SER A 301 -14.83 7.08 -5.88
N PHE A 302 -14.00 8.11 -6.14
CA PHE A 302 -13.45 9.00 -5.10
C PHE A 302 -13.94 10.45 -5.24
N ILE A 303 -15.08 10.67 -5.92
CA ILE A 303 -15.67 12.00 -6.00
C ILE A 303 -16.03 12.53 -4.60
N GLY A 304 -15.78 13.81 -4.35
CA GLY A 304 -16.03 14.45 -3.04
C GLY A 304 -14.85 14.37 -2.05
N LEU A 305 -13.80 13.60 -2.34
CA LEU A 305 -12.62 13.45 -1.47
C LEU A 305 -11.53 14.50 -1.75
N SER A 306 -11.91 15.79 -1.70
CA SER A 306 -11.03 16.89 -2.10
C SER A 306 -9.83 17.15 -1.17
N SER A 307 -9.93 16.76 0.11
CA SER A 307 -8.84 16.91 1.10
C SER A 307 -8.06 15.62 1.38
N LEU A 308 -8.31 14.55 0.62
CA LEU A 308 -7.72 13.24 0.90
C LEU A 308 -6.19 13.27 0.69
N SER A 309 -5.45 12.93 1.73
CA SER A 309 -3.99 12.85 1.74
C SER A 309 -3.48 11.43 1.69
N ASP A 310 -4.18 10.50 2.34
CA ASP A 310 -3.73 9.12 2.53
C ASP A 310 -4.80 8.14 2.06
N LEU A 311 -4.46 7.32 1.07
CA LEU A 311 -5.34 6.31 0.51
C LEU A 311 -4.67 4.94 0.50
N ASP A 312 -5.24 4.02 1.26
CA ASP A 312 -4.82 2.62 1.30
C ASP A 312 -5.86 1.74 0.56
N LEU A 313 -5.44 1.22 -0.59
CA LEU A 313 -6.18 0.26 -1.42
C LEU A 313 -5.46 -1.10 -1.48
N SER A 314 -4.53 -1.36 -0.56
CA SER A 314 -3.71 -2.56 -0.56
C SER A 314 -4.51 -3.83 -0.30
N ARG A 315 -3.95 -4.99 -0.67
CA ARG A 315 -4.52 -6.33 -0.42
C ARG A 315 -5.92 -6.52 -1.00
N ASN A 316 -6.21 -5.87 -2.13
CA ASN A 316 -7.46 -6.03 -2.86
C ASN A 316 -7.26 -6.91 -4.10
N LYS A 317 -8.25 -6.90 -5.01
CA LYS A 317 -8.27 -7.70 -6.25
C LYS A 317 -8.25 -6.80 -7.49
N ILE A 318 -7.70 -5.60 -7.38
CA ILE A 318 -7.70 -4.60 -8.45
C ILE A 318 -6.76 -5.05 -9.57
N VAL A 319 -7.26 -5.10 -10.81
CA VAL A 319 -6.48 -5.51 -12.00
C VAL A 319 -6.04 -4.30 -12.83
N THR A 320 -6.89 -3.27 -12.89
CA THR A 320 -6.65 -2.02 -13.64
C THR A 320 -7.28 -0.86 -12.90
N LEU A 321 -6.73 0.35 -13.10
CA LEU A 321 -7.33 1.59 -12.62
C LEU A 321 -8.03 2.30 -13.79
N PRO A 322 -9.22 2.90 -13.58
CA PRO A 322 -9.85 3.77 -14.56
C PRO A 322 -9.10 5.09 -14.71
N ASP A 323 -9.25 5.74 -15.85
CA ASP A 323 -8.72 7.08 -16.08
C ASP A 323 -9.40 8.09 -15.15
N LYS A 324 -8.66 9.11 -14.69
CA LYS A 324 -9.17 10.18 -13.82
C LYS A 324 -9.69 9.75 -12.44
N LEU A 325 -9.47 8.50 -12.03
CA LEU A 325 -9.84 7.97 -10.71
C LEU A 325 -9.51 8.92 -9.54
N PHE A 326 -8.34 9.56 -9.61
CA PHE A 326 -7.82 10.43 -8.55
C PHE A 326 -8.00 11.93 -8.85
N GLU A 327 -8.90 12.30 -9.77
CA GLU A 327 -9.08 13.70 -10.16
C GLU A 327 -9.51 14.59 -8.97
N ALA A 328 -10.33 14.05 -8.06
CA ALA A 328 -10.82 14.78 -6.89
C ALA A 328 -9.73 15.13 -5.87
N CYS A 329 -8.76 14.23 -5.65
CA CYS A 329 -7.69 14.38 -4.65
C CYS A 329 -6.32 14.74 -5.29
N ARG A 330 -6.30 15.16 -6.56
CA ARG A 330 -5.07 15.38 -7.35
C ARG A 330 -4.03 16.33 -6.76
N TYR A 331 -4.45 17.24 -5.88
CA TYR A 331 -3.58 18.25 -5.25
C TYR A 331 -3.23 17.91 -3.80
N THR A 332 -3.90 16.95 -3.20
CA THR A 332 -3.87 16.67 -1.77
C THR A 332 -3.29 15.29 -1.46
N LEU A 333 -3.44 14.32 -2.35
CA LEU A 333 -2.96 12.96 -2.15
C LEU A 333 -1.43 12.92 -2.07
N ASP A 334 -0.93 12.48 -0.93
CA ASP A 334 0.49 12.41 -0.54
C ASP A 334 0.97 10.96 -0.48
N TYR A 335 0.12 10.06 0.03
CA TYR A 335 0.38 8.63 0.17
C TYR A 335 -0.67 7.79 -0.57
N LEU A 336 -0.21 6.88 -1.44
CA LEU A 336 -1.05 5.92 -2.14
C LEU A 336 -0.47 4.51 -2.05
N ASP A 337 -1.20 3.61 -1.42
CA ASP A 337 -0.85 2.18 -1.34
C ASP A 337 -1.79 1.35 -2.22
N LEU A 338 -1.22 0.72 -3.24
CA LEU A 338 -1.85 -0.21 -4.16
C LEU A 338 -1.19 -1.60 -4.08
N SER A 339 -0.40 -1.86 -3.04
CA SER A 339 0.35 -3.10 -2.89
C SER A 339 -0.56 -4.31 -2.72
N TYR A 340 -0.07 -5.51 -3.02
CA TYR A 340 -0.83 -6.76 -2.91
C TYR A 340 -2.15 -6.76 -3.70
N ASN A 341 -2.17 -6.13 -4.87
CA ASN A 341 -3.26 -6.19 -5.84
C ASN A 341 -2.89 -7.11 -7.02
N GLN A 342 -3.63 -7.02 -8.13
CA GLN A 342 -3.42 -7.85 -9.32
C GLN A 342 -3.11 -7.00 -10.56
N ILE A 343 -2.53 -5.81 -10.37
CA ILE A 343 -2.23 -4.88 -11.46
C ILE A 343 -1.17 -5.49 -12.37
N THR A 344 -1.42 -5.50 -13.68
CA THR A 344 -0.54 -6.15 -14.67
C THR A 344 0.30 -5.18 -15.50
N ARG A 345 -0.16 -3.92 -15.62
CA ARG A 345 0.52 -2.87 -16.37
C ARG A 345 0.27 -1.51 -15.74
N ILE A 346 1.20 -0.57 -15.94
CA ILE A 346 1.03 0.82 -15.52
C ILE A 346 0.94 1.73 -16.74
N LEU A 347 -0.20 2.41 -16.88
CA LEU A 347 -0.47 3.34 -17.97
C LEU A 347 -0.14 4.79 -17.57
N PRO A 348 0.14 5.69 -18.54
CA PRO A 348 0.37 7.11 -18.24
C PRO A 348 -0.79 7.78 -17.51
N SER A 349 -2.03 7.34 -17.76
CA SER A 349 -3.23 7.96 -17.19
C SER A 349 -3.45 7.68 -15.72
N TYR A 350 -2.86 6.62 -15.15
CA TYR A 350 -3.15 6.17 -13.79
C TYR A 350 -2.77 7.21 -12.73
N PHE A 351 -1.67 7.91 -12.93
CA PHE A 351 -1.11 8.83 -11.93
C PHE A 351 -0.79 10.23 -12.47
N ASN A 352 -1.18 10.55 -13.72
CA ASN A 352 -0.82 11.83 -14.36
C ASN A 352 -1.35 13.08 -13.64
N MET A 353 -2.34 12.95 -12.76
CA MET A 353 -2.92 14.06 -12.00
C MET A 353 -2.25 14.27 -10.64
N LEU A 354 -1.56 13.26 -10.10
CA LEU A 354 -1.09 13.18 -8.71
C LEU A 354 0.23 13.95 -8.48
N LYS A 355 0.21 15.27 -8.67
CA LYS A 355 1.43 16.10 -8.61
C LYS A 355 2.01 16.24 -7.20
N SER A 356 1.20 16.05 -6.17
CA SER A 356 1.61 16.16 -4.76
C SER A 356 2.09 14.85 -4.15
N LEU A 357 1.93 13.72 -4.86
CA LEU A 357 2.20 12.40 -4.32
C LEU A 357 3.68 12.24 -3.96
N ARG A 358 3.94 11.79 -2.74
CA ARG A 358 5.28 11.50 -2.20
C ARG A 358 5.57 10.02 -2.17
N VAL A 359 4.60 9.21 -1.79
CA VAL A 359 4.78 7.76 -1.65
C VAL A 359 3.79 7.02 -2.54
N LEU A 360 4.33 6.13 -3.37
CA LEU A 360 3.56 5.22 -4.20
C LEU A 360 4.03 3.79 -3.96
N ASP A 361 3.17 2.97 -3.38
CA ASP A 361 3.44 1.53 -3.20
C ASP A 361 2.64 0.69 -4.21
N LEU A 362 3.36 0.01 -5.09
CA LEU A 362 2.88 -0.93 -6.10
C LEU A 362 3.43 -2.34 -5.86
N SER A 363 4.00 -2.60 -4.68
CA SER A 363 4.65 -3.87 -4.36
C SER A 363 3.68 -5.04 -4.41
N HIS A 364 4.19 -6.24 -4.70
CA HIS A 364 3.42 -7.47 -4.69
C HIS A 364 2.18 -7.45 -5.61
N ASN A 365 2.32 -6.83 -6.79
CA ASN A 365 1.34 -6.90 -7.87
C ASN A 365 1.81 -7.91 -8.94
N LYS A 366 1.22 -7.87 -10.15
CA LYS A 366 1.58 -8.71 -11.30
C LYS A 366 2.16 -7.86 -12.43
N ILE A 367 2.79 -6.72 -12.11
CA ILE A 367 3.19 -5.71 -13.11
C ILE A 367 4.28 -6.29 -14.01
N GLN A 368 4.03 -6.32 -15.31
CA GLN A 368 4.99 -6.76 -16.34
C GLN A 368 5.48 -5.60 -17.19
N LEU A 369 4.58 -4.64 -17.48
CA LEU A 369 4.82 -3.54 -18.39
C LEU A 369 4.56 -2.20 -17.70
N ILE A 370 5.50 -1.27 -17.81
CA ILE A 370 5.37 0.09 -17.33
C ILE A 370 5.59 1.02 -18.52
N HIS A 371 4.62 1.87 -18.81
CA HIS A 371 4.76 2.83 -19.90
C HIS A 371 5.84 3.87 -19.58
N ALA A 372 6.60 4.33 -20.58
CA ALA A 372 7.70 5.31 -20.43
C ALA A 372 7.31 6.68 -19.83
N LYS A 373 6.00 6.94 -19.70
CA LYS A 373 5.40 8.17 -19.17
C LYS A 373 4.51 7.93 -17.95
N ALA A 374 4.53 6.71 -17.40
CA ALA A 374 3.73 6.30 -16.25
C ALA A 374 3.87 7.25 -15.05
N PHE A 375 5.09 7.75 -14.81
CA PHE A 375 5.42 8.58 -13.66
C PHE A 375 5.84 10.01 -14.04
N GLU A 376 5.59 10.43 -15.29
CA GLU A 376 6.09 11.71 -15.84
C GLU A 376 5.65 12.95 -15.04
N LYS A 377 4.50 12.87 -14.33
CA LYS A 377 3.91 13.99 -13.58
C LYS A 377 4.13 13.92 -12.06
N LEU A 378 4.79 12.88 -11.56
CA LEU A 378 5.00 12.64 -10.13
C LEU A 378 6.26 13.35 -9.60
N ASN A 379 6.32 14.67 -9.79
CA ASN A 379 7.54 15.45 -9.55
C ASN A 379 7.94 15.52 -8.05
N MET A 380 6.97 15.33 -7.16
CA MET A 380 7.15 15.35 -5.70
C MET A 380 7.40 13.95 -5.10
N LEU A 381 7.40 12.90 -5.92
CA LEU A 381 7.55 11.52 -5.45
C LEU A 381 8.93 11.33 -4.82
N THR A 382 8.95 10.87 -3.58
CA THR A 382 10.15 10.55 -2.80
C THR A 382 10.39 9.04 -2.75
N ASP A 383 9.32 8.25 -2.73
CA ASP A 383 9.37 6.81 -2.53
C ASP A 383 8.52 6.08 -3.58
N LEU A 384 9.19 5.31 -4.44
CA LEU A 384 8.54 4.42 -5.40
C LEU A 384 8.85 2.97 -5.07
N LYS A 385 7.82 2.22 -4.66
CA LYS A 385 7.96 0.80 -4.30
C LYS A 385 7.27 -0.07 -5.32
N CYS A 386 8.03 -0.96 -5.95
CA CYS A 386 7.58 -1.91 -6.97
C CYS A 386 8.09 -3.33 -6.68
N ARG A 387 8.43 -3.63 -5.42
CA ARG A 387 9.02 -4.90 -5.02
C ARG A 387 8.07 -6.07 -5.27
N GLY A 388 8.57 -7.22 -5.73
CA GLY A 388 7.73 -8.42 -5.85
C GLY A 388 6.74 -8.38 -7.01
N ASN A 389 7.17 -7.84 -8.16
CA ASN A 389 6.39 -7.80 -9.40
C ASN A 389 7.04 -8.72 -10.46
N LEU A 390 6.60 -8.61 -11.72
CA LEU A 390 7.08 -9.40 -12.86
C LEU A 390 7.80 -8.52 -13.90
N ILE A 391 8.38 -7.40 -13.47
CA ILE A 391 9.00 -6.42 -14.36
C ILE A 391 10.28 -7.02 -14.94
N SER A 392 10.41 -7.03 -16.26
CA SER A 392 11.61 -7.52 -16.97
C SER A 392 12.40 -6.40 -17.65
N THR A 393 11.72 -5.35 -18.07
CA THR A 393 12.30 -4.20 -18.78
C THR A 393 11.77 -2.90 -18.20
N LEU A 394 12.61 -1.87 -18.21
CA LEU A 394 12.26 -0.51 -17.79
C LEU A 394 12.57 0.44 -18.95
N PRO A 395 11.63 1.28 -19.39
CA PRO A 395 11.90 2.27 -20.43
C PRO A 395 12.92 3.31 -19.97
N ASP A 396 13.89 3.66 -20.81
CA ASP A 396 15.03 4.53 -20.46
C ASP A 396 14.65 5.89 -19.84
N THR A 397 13.48 6.44 -20.19
CA THR A 397 13.02 7.75 -19.69
C THR A 397 12.09 7.67 -18.49
N LEU A 398 11.84 6.47 -17.95
CA LEU A 398 10.76 6.20 -16.99
C LEU A 398 10.83 7.09 -15.74
N PHE A 399 12.03 7.33 -15.20
CA PHE A 399 12.21 8.12 -13.98
C PHE A 399 12.67 9.55 -14.24
N SER A 400 12.86 9.97 -15.49
CA SER A 400 13.50 11.24 -15.87
C SER A 400 12.86 12.52 -15.29
N LYS A 401 11.64 12.45 -14.75
CA LYS A 401 10.90 13.57 -14.14
C LYS A 401 10.74 13.47 -12.63
N LEU A 402 11.24 12.41 -11.99
CA LEU A 402 11.12 12.18 -10.56
C LEU A 402 12.20 12.93 -9.77
N LEU A 403 12.20 14.26 -9.86
CA LEU A 403 13.29 15.10 -9.35
C LEU A 403 13.49 15.03 -7.82
N SER A 404 12.45 14.64 -7.09
CA SER A 404 12.47 14.53 -5.62
C SER A 404 12.69 13.09 -5.11
N ILE A 405 12.94 12.14 -6.01
CA ILE A 405 12.99 10.71 -5.65
C ILE A 405 14.21 10.41 -4.78
N GLN A 406 13.97 9.70 -3.68
CA GLN A 406 14.98 9.30 -2.71
C GLN A 406 15.13 7.78 -2.66
N VAL A 407 14.02 7.04 -2.83
CA VAL A 407 13.98 5.59 -2.72
C VAL A 407 13.28 4.98 -3.93
N ILE A 408 13.96 4.05 -4.59
CA ILE A 408 13.40 3.20 -5.64
C ILE A 408 13.57 1.73 -5.21
N GLU A 409 12.47 1.03 -4.96
CA GLU A 409 12.46 -0.40 -4.65
C GLU A 409 11.96 -1.24 -5.83
N LEU A 410 12.87 -1.97 -6.47
CA LEU A 410 12.60 -2.86 -7.60
C LEU A 410 12.99 -4.32 -7.29
N GLY A 411 13.23 -4.64 -6.02
CA GLY A 411 13.63 -6.00 -5.62
C GLY A 411 12.57 -7.06 -5.95
N LYS A 412 12.97 -8.32 -6.07
CA LYS A 412 12.10 -9.46 -6.41
C LYS A 412 11.30 -9.21 -7.70
N ASN A 413 11.99 -8.84 -8.78
CA ASN A 413 11.44 -8.71 -10.13
C ASN A 413 12.24 -9.64 -11.09
N ASN A 414 12.03 -9.49 -12.40
CA ASN A 414 12.75 -10.23 -13.44
C ASN A 414 13.70 -9.33 -14.25
N ILE A 415 14.23 -8.27 -13.63
CA ILE A 415 15.07 -7.27 -14.30
C ILE A 415 16.45 -7.86 -14.53
N SER A 416 16.84 -7.99 -15.80
CA SER A 416 18.18 -8.46 -16.16
C SER A 416 19.15 -7.31 -16.45
N ARG A 417 18.71 -6.23 -17.10
CA ARG A 417 19.56 -5.10 -17.47
C ARG A 417 18.94 -3.79 -17.00
N ILE A 418 19.82 -2.84 -16.67
CA ILE A 418 19.44 -1.51 -16.20
C ILE A 418 20.26 -0.50 -16.97
N ALA A 419 19.59 0.34 -17.76
CA ALA A 419 20.23 1.42 -18.48
C ALA A 419 20.72 2.49 -17.49
N SER A 420 21.91 3.03 -17.73
CA SER A 420 22.46 4.11 -16.88
C SER A 420 21.63 5.40 -16.95
N THR A 421 21.02 5.65 -18.11
CA THR A 421 20.19 6.82 -18.41
C THR A 421 18.90 6.90 -17.60
N LEU A 422 18.42 5.77 -17.05
CA LEU A 422 17.22 5.72 -16.20
C LEU A 422 17.30 6.67 -15.01
N PHE A 423 18.51 6.90 -14.49
CA PHE A 423 18.71 7.67 -13.28
C PHE A 423 19.25 9.06 -13.56
N ASP A 424 19.34 9.50 -14.82
CA ASP A 424 19.86 10.82 -15.15
C ASP A 424 19.07 11.92 -14.42
N ASN A 425 19.80 12.83 -13.78
CA ASN A 425 19.27 13.96 -12.99
C ASN A 425 18.52 13.60 -11.70
N LEU A 426 18.61 12.35 -11.22
CA LEU A 426 18.02 11.94 -9.93
C LEU A 426 18.97 12.22 -8.76
N TYR A 427 19.28 13.49 -8.55
CA TYR A 427 20.31 13.93 -7.57
C TYR A 427 19.97 13.61 -6.11
N GLN A 428 18.69 13.41 -5.78
CA GLN A 428 18.24 13.08 -4.43
C GLN A 428 18.17 11.58 -4.16
N LEU A 429 18.39 10.74 -5.18
CA LEU A 429 18.27 9.30 -5.06
C LEU A 429 19.35 8.77 -4.10
N SER A 430 18.89 8.14 -3.02
CA SER A 430 19.74 7.66 -1.93
C SER A 430 19.74 6.14 -1.81
N ILE A 431 18.63 5.48 -2.16
CA ILE A 431 18.45 4.03 -2.08
C ILE A 431 17.89 3.50 -3.40
N LEU A 432 18.60 2.51 -3.96
CA LEU A 432 18.14 1.73 -5.10
C LEU A 432 18.20 0.25 -4.73
N ASN A 433 17.04 -0.37 -4.49
CA ASN A 433 16.95 -1.79 -4.17
C ASN A 433 16.63 -2.62 -5.42
N LEU A 434 17.56 -3.48 -5.81
CA LEU A 434 17.50 -4.41 -6.94
C LEU A 434 17.65 -5.87 -6.49
N GLU A 435 17.56 -6.15 -5.19
CA GLU A 435 17.76 -7.49 -4.65
C GLU A 435 16.85 -8.52 -5.32
N SER A 436 17.30 -9.76 -5.43
CA SER A 436 16.49 -10.85 -6.00
C SER A 436 16.00 -10.57 -7.43
N ASN A 437 16.87 -9.97 -8.26
CA ASN A 437 16.68 -9.86 -9.72
C ASN A 437 17.81 -10.64 -10.44
N PRO A 438 17.57 -11.15 -11.65
CA PRO A 438 18.59 -11.83 -12.46
C PRO A 438 19.57 -10.83 -13.13
N LEU A 439 20.20 -9.95 -12.35
CA LEU A 439 21.00 -8.83 -12.85
C LEU A 439 22.20 -9.30 -13.68
N HIS A 440 22.31 -8.77 -14.89
CA HIS A 440 23.46 -8.80 -15.77
C HIS A 440 24.30 -7.55 -15.53
N CYS A 441 25.44 -7.70 -14.86
CA CYS A 441 26.31 -6.62 -14.45
C CYS A 441 27.31 -6.25 -15.56
N ASP A 442 26.81 -5.52 -16.56
CA ASP A 442 27.60 -4.94 -17.65
C ASP A 442 28.11 -3.52 -17.31
N CYS A 443 28.62 -2.80 -18.32
CA CYS A 443 29.10 -1.43 -18.13
C CYS A 443 28.02 -0.45 -17.64
N SER A 444 26.74 -0.68 -17.92
CA SER A 444 25.65 0.24 -17.56
C SER A 444 25.49 0.33 -16.04
N ILE A 445 25.43 -0.82 -15.35
CA ILE A 445 25.29 -0.85 -13.89
C ILE A 445 26.57 -0.36 -13.19
N ARG A 446 27.74 -0.60 -13.81
CA ARG A 446 29.02 -0.09 -13.31
C ARG A 446 29.09 1.44 -13.41
N LEU A 447 28.58 2.01 -14.50
CA LEU A 447 28.47 3.46 -14.65
C LEU A 447 27.50 4.07 -13.63
N ILE A 448 26.34 3.46 -13.39
CA ILE A 448 25.43 3.91 -12.31
C ILE A 448 26.17 3.98 -10.97
N ARG A 449 26.93 2.93 -10.65
CA ARG A 449 27.74 2.86 -9.43
C ARG A 449 28.85 3.94 -9.37
N MET A 450 29.40 4.34 -10.51
CA MET A 450 30.42 5.39 -10.62
C MET A 450 29.81 6.79 -10.49
N THR A 451 28.73 7.07 -11.23
CA THR A 451 28.04 8.36 -11.26
C THR A 451 27.44 8.70 -9.90
N TYR A 452 26.81 7.73 -9.23
CA TYR A 452 26.13 7.94 -7.95
C TYR A 452 26.94 7.39 -6.77
N ARG A 453 27.99 8.13 -6.36
CA ARG A 453 28.95 7.68 -5.34
C ARG A 453 28.32 7.27 -4.01
N TYR A 454 27.31 8.01 -3.55
CA TYR A 454 26.62 7.84 -2.26
C TYR A 454 25.33 7.01 -2.36
N LEU A 455 24.92 6.62 -3.57
CA LEU A 455 23.73 5.79 -3.76
C LEU A 455 23.95 4.40 -3.17
N GLN A 456 23.06 4.03 -2.25
CA GLN A 456 23.02 2.69 -1.68
C GLN A 456 22.32 1.75 -2.67
N ILE A 457 23.12 1.11 -3.52
CA ILE A 457 22.63 0.09 -4.46
C ILE A 457 22.67 -1.27 -3.78
N GLN A 458 21.50 -1.86 -3.55
CA GLN A 458 21.34 -3.19 -3.01
C GLN A 458 21.03 -4.16 -4.14
N GLY A 459 21.81 -5.24 -4.29
CA GLY A 459 21.64 -6.16 -5.40
C GLY A 459 22.86 -7.02 -5.62
N VAL A 460 22.63 -8.16 -6.27
CA VAL A 460 23.66 -9.16 -6.53
C VAL A 460 23.64 -9.51 -8.00
N CYS A 461 24.81 -9.52 -8.61
CA CYS A 461 25.01 -9.89 -10.00
C CYS A 461 24.74 -11.39 -10.20
N LYS A 462 24.02 -11.74 -11.26
CA LYS A 462 23.76 -13.12 -11.69
C LYS A 462 24.40 -13.46 -13.03
N SER A 463 24.90 -12.47 -13.76
CA SER A 463 25.77 -12.62 -14.92
C SER A 463 26.57 -11.33 -15.15
N PRO A 464 27.62 -11.31 -16.00
CA PRO A 464 28.33 -12.48 -16.53
C PRO A 464 28.98 -13.32 -15.40
N GLU A 465 29.50 -14.50 -15.72
CA GLU A 465 30.06 -15.48 -14.77
C GLU A 465 31.13 -14.86 -13.86
N GLU A 466 31.94 -13.96 -14.40
CA GLU A 466 32.97 -13.18 -13.69
C GLU A 466 32.45 -12.44 -12.44
N TYR A 467 31.18 -12.02 -12.48
CA TYR A 467 30.52 -11.29 -11.40
C TYR A 467 29.41 -12.12 -10.74
N TYR A 468 29.34 -13.43 -10.95
CA TYR A 468 28.29 -14.25 -10.33
C TYR A 468 28.33 -14.12 -8.80
N GLU A 469 27.17 -13.80 -8.22
CA GLU A 469 26.98 -13.53 -6.78
C GLU A 469 27.75 -12.34 -6.21
N TYR A 470 28.36 -11.54 -7.07
CA TYR A 470 29.06 -10.34 -6.65
C TYR A 470 28.09 -9.21 -6.29
N GLN A 471 28.38 -8.51 -5.19
CA GLN A 471 27.56 -7.40 -4.71
C GLN A 471 27.71 -6.19 -5.64
N VAL A 472 26.59 -5.63 -6.12
CA VAL A 472 26.60 -4.49 -7.05
C VAL A 472 27.29 -3.27 -6.42
N SER A 473 27.10 -3.04 -5.13
CA SER A 473 27.74 -1.96 -4.37
C SER A 473 29.28 -2.03 -4.35
N LYS A 474 29.84 -3.23 -4.57
CA LYS A 474 31.28 -3.52 -4.55
C LYS A 474 31.91 -3.58 -5.95
N LEU A 475 31.14 -3.37 -7.03
CA LEU A 475 31.67 -3.40 -8.39
C LEU A 475 32.79 -2.37 -8.57
N LYS A 476 33.88 -2.80 -9.20
CA LYS A 476 35.02 -1.92 -9.52
C LYS A 476 34.57 -0.88 -10.55
N ARG A 477 34.97 0.36 -10.28
CA ARG A 477 34.85 1.47 -11.22
C ARG A 477 35.73 1.19 -12.44
N ASP A 478 35.15 1.23 -13.64
CA ASP A 478 35.89 1.16 -14.90
C ASP A 478 35.71 2.47 -15.65
N GLU A 479 36.78 3.20 -15.84
CA GLU A 479 36.73 4.38 -16.71
C GLU A 479 36.60 3.98 -18.18
N SER A 480 36.99 2.75 -18.56
CA SER A 480 36.80 2.25 -19.93
C SER A 480 35.32 2.12 -20.32
N CYS A 481 34.41 2.00 -19.34
CA CYS A 481 32.98 1.93 -19.62
C CYS A 481 32.40 3.24 -20.20
N PHE A 482 33.05 4.38 -19.99
CA PHE A 482 32.66 5.65 -20.63
C PHE A 482 32.90 5.61 -22.15
N ASN A 483 34.08 5.17 -22.57
CA ASN A 483 34.47 5.11 -23.99
C ASN A 483 33.63 4.09 -24.78
N ILE A 484 33.18 3.02 -24.12
CA ILE A 484 32.36 1.97 -24.75
C ILE A 484 30.95 2.50 -25.09
N LEU A 485 30.33 3.31 -24.22
CA LEU A 485 29.00 3.85 -24.51
C LEU A 485 29.03 5.04 -25.48
N GLU A 486 30.06 5.89 -25.43
CA GLU A 486 30.24 6.96 -26.43
C GLU A 486 30.62 6.41 -27.81
N GLY A 487 31.30 5.27 -27.89
CA GLY A 487 31.60 4.59 -29.15
C GLY A 487 30.37 4.10 -29.93
N PHE A 488 29.22 3.92 -29.26
CA PHE A 488 27.95 3.60 -29.91
C PHE A 488 27.13 4.84 -30.30
N SER A 489 27.39 6.00 -29.71
CA SER A 489 26.78 7.29 -30.10
C SER A 489 27.61 8.09 -31.09
N SER A 490 28.87 7.70 -31.33
CA SER A 490 29.80 8.38 -32.23
C SER A 490 30.42 7.45 -33.29
N VAL A 491 29.60 6.96 -34.22
CA VAL A 491 30.09 6.84 -35.61
C VAL A 491 30.06 8.25 -36.23
N SER A 492 30.87 9.14 -35.68
CA SER A 492 31.30 10.34 -36.38
C SER A 492 32.45 9.93 -37.29
N LEU A 493 32.13 9.77 -38.58
CA LEU A 493 33.08 10.05 -39.65
C LEU A 493 33.82 11.34 -39.29
N PHE A 494 35.11 11.25 -38.96
CA PHE A 494 36.15 12.29 -39.07
C PHE A 494 37.27 12.01 -38.04
N SER A 495 38.29 11.24 -38.43
CA SER A 495 39.71 11.49 -38.07
C SER A 495 40.70 10.49 -38.70
N SER A 496 40.51 10.13 -39.97
CA SER A 496 41.56 9.44 -40.72
C SER A 496 41.68 9.99 -42.15
N ILE A 497 41.95 11.29 -42.24
CA ILE A 497 42.56 11.91 -43.42
C ILE A 497 43.60 12.90 -42.89
N ILE A 498 44.78 12.40 -42.53
CA ILE A 498 46.11 13.00 -42.77
C ILE A 498 47.09 11.81 -42.79
N ASP A 499 48.05 11.83 -43.71
CA ASP A 499 49.09 10.84 -43.98
C ASP A 499 48.66 9.63 -44.83
N VAL A 500 48.68 9.81 -46.15
CA VAL A 500 49.77 9.30 -47.01
C VAL A 500 49.73 10.07 -48.33
N HIS A 501 50.65 11.02 -48.48
CA HIS A 501 51.21 11.37 -49.78
C HIS A 501 52.31 10.36 -50.11
N GLN A 502 52.36 9.92 -51.37
CA GLN A 502 53.25 8.91 -51.95
C GLN A 502 52.88 7.43 -51.71
N ILE A 503 52.30 6.79 -52.72
CA ILE A 503 53.02 5.84 -53.59
C ILE A 503 52.17 5.56 -54.84
N ASN A 504 52.87 5.59 -55.98
CA ASN A 504 52.36 5.39 -57.33
C ASN A 504 51.94 3.94 -57.62
N LEU A 505 50.81 3.82 -58.31
CA LEU A 505 50.50 2.99 -59.49
C LEU A 505 51.37 1.74 -59.81
N LYS A 506 50.61 0.65 -60.05
CA LYS A 506 50.84 -0.55 -60.90
C LYS A 506 51.16 -1.85 -60.14
N GLN A 507 50.21 -2.79 -60.17
CA GLN A 507 50.35 -4.19 -60.63
C GLN A 507 49.08 -5.00 -60.26
N THR A 508 48.23 -5.31 -61.24
CA THR A 508 47.98 -6.67 -61.78
C THR A 508 47.56 -7.72 -60.74
N ILE A 509 46.26 -8.02 -60.75
CA ILE A 509 45.60 -9.14 -60.08
C ILE A 509 45.65 -10.37 -61.00
N ASN A 510 46.13 -11.52 -60.51
CA ASN A 510 45.42 -12.82 -60.61
C ASN A 510 46.10 -13.93 -59.76
N PRO A 511 45.38 -15.01 -59.41
CA PRO A 511 45.29 -15.52 -58.04
C PRO A 511 45.94 -16.89 -57.86
N THR A 512 46.29 -17.29 -56.62
CA THR A 512 46.27 -18.69 -56.16
C THR A 512 46.61 -18.81 -54.66
N GLN A 513 45.89 -19.72 -53.96
CA GLN A 513 46.18 -20.39 -52.67
C GLN A 513 45.95 -19.57 -51.37
N ALA A 514 44.81 -19.72 -50.66
CA ALA A 514 44.47 -20.73 -49.62
C ALA A 514 45.33 -20.57 -48.33
N MET A 515 44.86 -20.44 -47.08
CA MET A 515 43.62 -20.64 -46.28
C MET A 515 43.86 -19.91 -44.89
N PRO A 516 42.99 -19.90 -43.82
CA PRO A 516 41.81 -20.72 -43.54
C PRO A 516 40.55 -19.99 -43.03
N SER A 517 39.50 -20.81 -42.94
CA SER A 517 38.14 -20.68 -42.39
C SER A 517 37.93 -19.88 -41.09
N ILE A 518 36.95 -18.97 -41.11
CA ILE A 518 36.14 -18.60 -39.92
C ILE A 518 34.72 -19.12 -40.15
N SER A 519 34.29 -20.01 -39.26
CA SER A 519 33.00 -20.70 -39.31
C SER A 519 31.83 -19.79 -38.92
N SER A 520 30.73 -20.00 -39.62
CA SER A 520 29.38 -19.47 -39.42
C SER A 520 28.92 -19.35 -37.96
N LYS A 521 28.65 -18.12 -37.49
CA LYS A 521 27.61 -17.78 -36.48
C LYS A 521 27.45 -16.27 -36.22
N MET A 522 27.62 -15.44 -37.24
CA MET A 522 27.54 -13.98 -37.10
C MET A 522 26.81 -13.34 -38.28
N PHE A 523 25.64 -13.86 -38.64
CA PHE A 523 24.66 -13.22 -39.52
C PHE A 523 23.31 -13.90 -39.31
N ASP A 524 22.66 -13.61 -38.17
CA ASP A 524 21.25 -13.96 -37.90
C ASP A 524 20.70 -13.10 -36.74
N VAL A 525 20.80 -11.75 -36.82
CA VAL A 525 20.03 -10.83 -35.92
C VAL A 525 19.60 -9.52 -36.62
N LEU A 526 19.64 -9.43 -37.96
CA LEU A 526 19.21 -8.21 -38.67
C LEU A 526 18.00 -8.40 -39.59
N ALA A 527 17.11 -9.33 -39.24
CA ALA A 527 15.83 -9.54 -39.93
C ALA A 527 14.68 -9.79 -38.95
N SER A 528 14.53 -8.94 -37.93
CA SER A 528 13.28 -8.81 -37.17
C SER A 528 13.32 -7.52 -36.36
N ASN A 529 12.98 -6.38 -36.98
CA ASN A 529 12.43 -5.18 -36.34
C ASN A 529 12.52 -3.98 -37.30
N THR A 530 11.59 -3.88 -38.25
CA THR A 530 11.12 -2.60 -38.82
C THR A 530 9.90 -2.90 -39.68
N LEU A 531 8.72 -2.98 -39.06
CA LEU A 531 7.40 -2.77 -39.69
C LEU A 531 6.34 -2.94 -38.61
N ASN A 532 6.12 -1.86 -37.85
CA ASN A 532 4.83 -1.46 -37.27
C ASN A 532 5.09 -0.24 -36.39
N ASP A 533 4.75 0.93 -36.93
CA ASP A 533 4.20 2.11 -36.22
C ASP A 533 4.51 3.39 -36.97
N SER A 534 3.76 3.64 -38.04
CA SER A 534 3.46 5.00 -38.52
C SER A 534 2.38 4.93 -39.59
N LEU A 535 1.10 4.94 -39.21
CA LEU A 535 -0.05 5.41 -40.01
C LEU A 535 -1.35 5.18 -39.23
N PHE A 536 -1.66 6.04 -38.25
CA PHE A 536 -3.04 6.33 -37.87
C PHE A 536 -3.11 7.76 -37.32
N GLY A 537 -3.75 8.64 -38.09
CA GLY A 537 -4.00 10.02 -37.72
C GLY A 537 -4.35 10.86 -38.93
N ILE A 538 -5.62 10.76 -39.37
CA ILE A 538 -6.48 11.58 -40.25
C ILE A 538 -7.61 10.57 -40.63
N SER A 539 -8.91 10.72 -40.41
CA SER A 539 -9.81 11.86 -40.20
C SER A 539 -11.15 11.36 -39.61
N HIS A 540 -11.86 12.24 -38.90
CA HIS A 540 -13.30 12.14 -38.67
C HIS A 540 -14.12 12.26 -39.97
N SER A 541 -15.40 11.86 -39.87
CA SER A 541 -16.56 12.08 -40.76
C SER A 541 -16.67 11.25 -42.04
N ILE A 542 -17.65 10.34 -42.08
CA ILE A 542 -18.86 10.41 -42.92
C ILE A 542 -19.76 9.19 -42.63
N GLU A 543 -21.06 9.48 -42.49
CA GLU A 543 -22.19 8.60 -42.26
C GLU A 543 -22.65 7.81 -43.51
N HIS A 544 -23.43 6.74 -43.27
CA HIS A 544 -24.46 6.14 -44.14
C HIS A 544 -24.05 5.50 -45.48
N TYR A 545 -24.18 4.17 -45.60
CA TYR A 545 -25.29 3.50 -46.33
C TYR A 545 -25.14 1.96 -46.35
N ASP A 546 -26.29 1.31 -46.28
CA ASP A 546 -26.56 -0.12 -46.36
C ASP A 546 -26.07 -0.83 -47.64
N SER A 547 -25.93 -2.17 -47.54
CA SER A 547 -26.69 -3.19 -48.29
C SER A 547 -25.88 -4.35 -48.90
N PHE A 548 -26.31 -5.58 -48.57
CA PHE A 548 -26.48 -6.78 -49.44
C PHE A 548 -25.26 -7.27 -50.28
N THR A 549 -24.83 -8.54 -50.37
CA THR A 549 -25.46 -9.86 -50.10
C THR A 549 -24.47 -11.01 -50.35
N ASN A 550 -24.68 -12.11 -49.60
CA ASN A 550 -24.64 -13.55 -49.95
C ASN A 550 -23.40 -14.23 -50.57
N VAL A 551 -22.77 -15.17 -49.84
CA VAL A 551 -23.00 -16.65 -49.76
C VAL A 551 -22.30 -17.43 -50.88
N ILE A 552 -21.35 -18.30 -50.50
CA ILE A 552 -21.30 -19.76 -50.82
C ILE A 552 -20.20 -20.41 -49.94
N GLN A 553 -20.59 -21.42 -49.18
CA GLN A 553 -19.72 -22.40 -48.52
C GLN A 553 -19.19 -23.43 -49.54
N ILE A 554 -17.93 -23.85 -49.43
CA ILE A 554 -17.49 -25.18 -49.91
C ILE A 554 -16.53 -25.80 -48.87
N GLN A 555 -16.83 -27.05 -48.49
CA GLN A 555 -16.13 -27.93 -47.56
C GLN A 555 -14.87 -28.60 -48.17
N PRO A 556 -14.01 -29.27 -47.37
CA PRO A 556 -12.64 -29.62 -47.77
C PRO A 556 -12.55 -30.98 -48.46
N THR A 557 -11.71 -31.09 -49.50
CA THR A 557 -11.20 -32.37 -49.97
C THR A 557 -9.70 -32.30 -50.23
N SER A 558 -9.02 -33.32 -49.70
CA SER A 558 -7.61 -33.62 -49.81
C SER A 558 -7.19 -33.95 -51.26
N VAL A 559 -6.18 -33.24 -51.77
CA VAL A 559 -5.44 -33.63 -52.98
C VAL A 559 -3.95 -33.65 -52.67
N TYR A 560 -3.33 -34.80 -52.93
CA TYR A 560 -1.90 -35.08 -52.81
C TYR A 560 -1.07 -34.10 -53.67
N PHE A 561 -0.08 -33.44 -53.07
CA PHE A 561 0.89 -32.61 -53.79
C PHE A 561 2.27 -33.27 -53.84
N ASN A 562 2.76 -33.42 -55.07
CA ASN A 562 4.05 -34.01 -55.44
C ASN A 562 5.19 -33.01 -55.16
N ARG A 563 6.26 -33.44 -54.48
CA ARG A 563 7.29 -32.56 -53.89
C ARG A 563 8.36 -32.00 -54.86
N SER A 564 8.21 -32.20 -56.18
CA SER A 564 9.24 -31.85 -57.18
C SER A 564 8.94 -30.63 -58.06
N MET A 565 7.78 -29.97 -57.91
CA MET A 565 7.43 -28.77 -58.71
C MET A 565 7.47 -27.43 -57.95
N LEU A 566 7.82 -27.42 -56.65
CA LEU A 566 7.84 -26.21 -55.81
C LEU A 566 9.20 -25.47 -55.78
N ALA A 567 10.27 -26.08 -56.31
CA ALA A 567 11.60 -25.48 -56.25
C ALA A 567 11.86 -24.44 -57.36
N GLU A 568 11.23 -24.56 -58.53
CA GLU A 568 11.44 -23.65 -59.67
C GLU A 568 10.54 -22.41 -59.67
N GLN A 569 9.44 -22.40 -58.91
CA GLN A 569 8.57 -21.21 -58.79
C GLN A 569 8.88 -20.30 -57.59
N GLN A 570 9.66 -20.76 -56.61
CA GLN A 570 10.08 -19.89 -55.48
C GLN A 570 11.17 -18.87 -55.89
N SER A 571 12.10 -19.24 -56.77
CA SER A 571 13.23 -18.38 -57.17
C SER A 571 12.79 -17.07 -57.87
N THR A 572 11.79 -17.14 -58.74
CA THR A 572 11.27 -15.99 -59.50
C THR A 572 10.47 -15.01 -58.65
N ILE A 573 9.84 -15.47 -57.57
CA ILE A 573 9.08 -14.63 -56.63
C ILE A 573 10.03 -13.86 -55.70
N TRP A 574 11.09 -14.51 -55.20
CA TRP A 574 12.10 -13.85 -54.36
C TRP A 574 12.92 -12.80 -55.11
N HIS A 575 13.24 -13.03 -56.39
CA HIS A 575 13.88 -12.01 -57.22
C HIS A 575 12.98 -10.78 -57.44
N SER A 576 11.69 -10.98 -57.67
CA SER A 576 10.74 -9.89 -57.90
C SER A 576 10.50 -9.05 -56.64
N ILE A 577 10.44 -9.68 -55.47
CA ILE A 577 10.31 -8.99 -54.16
C ILE A 577 11.58 -8.20 -53.83
N GLY A 578 12.76 -8.75 -54.12
CA GLY A 578 14.04 -8.06 -53.92
C GLY A 578 14.18 -6.77 -54.75
N PHE A 579 13.71 -6.79 -56.00
CA PHE A 579 13.70 -5.60 -56.86
C PHE A 579 12.74 -4.50 -56.37
N ILE A 580 11.57 -4.89 -55.85
CA ILE A 580 10.59 -3.94 -55.30
C ILE A 580 11.14 -3.27 -54.04
N ILE A 581 11.76 -4.03 -53.13
CA ILE A 581 12.38 -3.50 -51.91
C ILE A 581 13.51 -2.53 -52.28
N LEU A 582 14.35 -2.87 -53.25
CA LEU A 582 15.43 -1.99 -53.71
C LEU A 582 14.89 -0.66 -54.27
N TYR A 583 13.82 -0.71 -55.07
CA TYR A 583 13.19 0.49 -55.64
C TYR A 583 12.58 1.40 -54.56
N VAL A 584 11.93 0.80 -53.55
CA VAL A 584 11.35 1.54 -52.43
C VAL A 584 12.44 2.16 -51.56
N CYS A 585 13.53 1.43 -51.27
CA CYS A 585 14.66 1.95 -50.52
C CYS A 585 15.36 3.12 -51.24
N VAL A 586 15.56 3.02 -52.57
CA VAL A 586 16.12 4.12 -53.37
C VAL A 586 15.18 5.32 -53.39
N GLY A 587 13.86 5.11 -53.49
CA GLY A 587 12.87 6.19 -53.41
C GLY A 587 12.87 6.93 -52.07
N ILE A 588 12.97 6.19 -50.96
CA ILE A 588 13.07 6.75 -49.60
C ILE A 588 14.39 7.51 -49.42
N LEU A 589 15.50 6.96 -49.91
CA LEU A 589 16.81 7.63 -49.83
C LEU A 589 16.80 8.95 -50.62
N CYS A 590 16.24 8.96 -51.84
CA CYS A 590 16.09 10.17 -52.64
C CYS A 590 15.18 11.21 -51.95
N THR A 591 14.08 10.82 -51.33
CA THR A 591 13.21 11.75 -50.60
C THR A 591 13.88 12.30 -49.35
N VAL A 592 14.64 11.50 -48.60
CA VAL A 592 15.44 11.98 -47.46
C VAL A 592 16.52 12.96 -47.92
N ILE A 593 17.19 12.69 -49.04
CA ILE A 593 18.19 13.61 -49.62
C ILE A 593 17.51 14.93 -50.06
N ILE A 594 16.35 14.88 -50.70
CA ILE A 594 15.60 16.08 -51.11
C ILE A 594 15.13 16.89 -49.90
N ILE A 595 14.64 16.23 -48.85
CA ILE A 595 14.15 16.90 -47.64
C ILE A 595 15.32 17.51 -46.86
N THR A 596 16.45 16.82 -46.73
CA THR A 596 17.63 17.33 -46.03
C THR A 596 18.30 18.46 -46.80
N THR A 597 18.37 18.40 -48.13
CA THR A 597 18.83 19.53 -48.96
C THR A 597 17.86 20.71 -48.91
N ALA A 598 16.54 20.49 -48.89
CA ALA A 598 15.55 21.55 -48.71
C ALA A 598 15.63 22.22 -47.33
N ILE A 599 15.85 21.45 -46.26
CA ILE A 599 16.06 21.97 -44.90
C ILE A 599 17.39 22.73 -44.82
N GLY A 600 18.44 22.21 -45.44
CA GLY A 600 19.74 22.89 -45.58
C GLY A 600 19.61 24.25 -46.28
N CYS A 601 18.94 24.30 -47.44
CA CYS A 601 18.65 25.55 -48.16
C CYS A 601 17.78 26.51 -47.34
N ARG A 602 16.81 26.01 -46.57
CA ARG A 602 15.95 26.85 -45.69
C ARG A 602 16.74 27.45 -44.53
N ASN A 603 17.70 26.73 -43.98
CA ASN A 603 18.58 27.22 -42.92
C ASN A 603 19.61 28.21 -43.46
N VAL A 604 20.17 27.98 -44.65
CA VAL A 604 21.04 28.95 -45.35
C VAL A 604 20.28 30.23 -45.70
N CYS A 605 19.03 30.15 -46.17
CA CYS A 605 18.18 31.32 -46.40
C CYS A 605 17.80 32.06 -45.11
N LYS A 606 17.63 31.36 -43.98
CA LYS A 606 17.40 31.99 -42.67
C LYS A 606 18.65 32.70 -42.14
N ASP A 607 19.83 32.14 -42.37
CA ASP A 607 21.11 32.75 -41.97
C ASP A 607 21.48 33.94 -42.86
N LEU A 608 21.18 33.88 -44.16
CA LEU A 608 21.31 35.02 -45.08
C LEU A 608 20.33 36.16 -44.73
N ARG A 609 19.10 35.83 -44.26
CA ARG A 609 18.16 36.84 -43.72
C ARG A 609 18.63 37.49 -42.41
N ARG A 610 19.38 36.77 -41.57
CA ARG A 610 19.93 37.30 -40.31
C ARG A 610 21.15 38.20 -40.51
N ARG A 611 21.87 38.11 -41.64
CA ARG A 611 23.11 38.85 -41.92
C ARG A 611 22.95 40.15 -42.71
N GLY A 612 21.72 40.57 -43.03
CA GLY A 612 21.44 41.97 -43.36
C GLY A 612 22.11 42.56 -44.61
N THR A 613 22.32 41.80 -45.69
CA THR A 613 22.90 42.33 -46.94
C THR A 613 21.95 42.22 -48.13
N TYR A 614 21.41 43.40 -48.50
CA TYR A 614 20.85 43.92 -49.77
C TYR A 614 19.73 43.17 -50.53
N ILE A 615 18.52 43.76 -50.59
CA ILE A 615 17.90 44.56 -51.69
C ILE A 615 17.68 43.78 -52.99
N LEU A 616 16.42 43.42 -53.27
CA LEU A 616 15.89 43.15 -54.60
C LEU A 616 15.11 44.40 -55.09
N PRO A 617 15.31 44.90 -56.32
CA PRO A 617 14.32 45.75 -56.95
C PRO A 617 13.19 44.90 -57.58
N PRO A 618 11.99 45.47 -57.77
CA PRO A 618 10.82 44.79 -58.36
C PRO A 618 10.82 44.92 -59.90
N PRO A 619 9.87 44.29 -60.62
CA PRO A 619 8.89 43.26 -60.27
C PRO A 619 9.23 41.86 -60.80
#